data_AF-A0A8T6GDC6-F1
#
_entry.id   AF-A0A8T6GDC6-F1
#
_cell.length_a   1.000
_cell.length_b   1.000
_cell.length_c   1.000
_cell.angle_alpha   90.00
_cell.angle_beta   90.00
_cell.angle_gamma   90.00
#
_symmetry.space_group_name_H-M   'P 1'
#
loop_
_entity.id
_entity.type
_entity.pdbx_description
1 polymer ?
#
loop_
_entity_poly.entity_id
_entity_poly.type
_entity_poly.pdbx_seq_one_letter_code
_entity_poly.pdbx_strand_id
1 'polypeptide(L)'
;MPPDRPRRRSRTRYEGPTRKILVVDDEPDLEPLILQRMRRQIRSGQYEFQFAGNGVEAVALLEQDKEIELVLSDINMPRMDGLTLLQQIPQITDDIRSVIISAYGDMDNIRTAMNRGAFDFVTKPVDFKDLDITIERALNNLAEWRNALAARDQLVSLQRELDIARRLQESILPKSFPKSDDFEISGFMQAARNVGGDFYDFLELPNGNVGLVIADVSDKGVSAAMFMMSARTTIKGAALDGCDAAEVLTRANDLLSADNPNMMFVTAFYAEYEPASGTLTYANGGHDLPVLVDRDGARTIPSTGGVALGVLPGMPYSAESIKMQVGDTFVAYTDGVTDAMSPQEEQFGLGRLMQLFAEKPPSHAGATVNDVVAAVKRFAAEQDQFDDITCLVLQRLAPGSRL
;
A
#
# COMPACT_ATOMS: atom_id res chain seq x y z
N MET A 1 75.46 8.18 -11.10
CA MET A 1 74.23 8.14 -10.27
C MET A 1 73.75 6.69 -10.19
N PRO A 2 73.43 6.18 -9.00
CA PRO A 2 73.05 4.78 -8.80
C PRO A 2 71.61 4.52 -9.31
N PRO A 3 71.25 3.26 -9.62
CA PRO A 3 69.90 2.92 -10.07
C PRO A 3 68.89 2.98 -8.92
N ASP A 4 67.71 3.46 -9.26
CA ASP A 4 66.57 3.72 -8.39
C ASP A 4 66.02 2.43 -7.74
N ARG A 5 65.70 2.49 -6.45
CA ARG A 5 65.17 1.35 -5.69
C ARG A 5 63.69 1.14 -6.06
N PRO A 6 63.18 -0.10 -6.15
CA PRO A 6 61.78 -0.32 -6.47
C PRO A 6 60.88 0.19 -5.33
N ARG A 7 59.91 1.03 -5.70
CA ARG A 7 58.86 1.58 -4.82
C ARG A 7 58.10 0.43 -4.14
N ARG A 8 57.95 0.53 -2.82
CA ARG A 8 57.12 -0.36 -1.99
C ARG A 8 55.70 -0.47 -2.59
N ARG A 9 55.24 -1.71 -2.82
CA ARG A 9 53.85 -2.02 -3.23
C ARG A 9 52.87 -1.32 -2.29
N SER A 10 51.94 -0.53 -2.85
CA SER A 10 50.81 0.02 -2.13
C SER A 10 49.97 -1.13 -1.56
N ARG A 11 49.62 -1.03 -0.28
CA ARG A 11 48.75 -1.99 0.41
C ARG A 11 47.31 -1.61 0.09
N THR A 12 46.57 -2.54 -0.49
CA THR A 12 45.10 -2.47 -0.62
C THR A 12 44.50 -2.45 0.78
N ARG A 13 43.88 -1.32 1.14
CA ARG A 13 43.04 -1.18 2.34
C ARG A 13 41.69 -1.83 2.01
N TYR A 14 41.07 -2.56 2.94
CA TYR A 14 39.71 -3.06 2.73
C TYR A 14 38.77 -1.84 2.67
N GLU A 15 37.87 -1.81 1.69
CA GLU A 15 36.97 -0.66 1.45
C GLU A 15 35.63 -0.77 2.19
N GLY A 16 35.33 -1.94 2.79
CA GLY A 16 34.11 -2.15 3.58
C GLY A 16 34.28 -1.84 5.07
N PRO A 17 33.18 -1.89 5.85
CA PRO A 17 33.21 -1.71 7.30
C PRO A 17 34.00 -2.83 7.98
N THR A 18 34.76 -2.49 9.03
CA THR A 18 35.45 -3.47 9.89
C THR A 18 34.41 -4.35 10.57
N ARG A 19 34.53 -5.68 10.45
CA ARG A 19 33.61 -6.65 11.08
C ARG A 19 34.18 -7.09 12.42
N LYS A 20 33.43 -6.94 13.52
CA LYS A 20 33.88 -7.37 14.85
C LYS A 20 33.49 -8.81 15.13
N ILE A 21 34.46 -9.60 15.58
CA ILE A 21 34.32 -11.03 15.84
C ILE A 21 34.78 -11.31 17.28
N LEU A 22 33.94 -11.96 18.07
CA LEU A 22 34.27 -12.42 19.42
C LEU A 22 34.72 -13.87 19.37
N VAL A 23 35.90 -14.18 19.90
CA VAL A 23 36.41 -15.53 20.06
C VAL A 23 36.33 -15.92 21.53
N VAL A 24 35.72 -17.07 21.83
CA VAL A 24 35.50 -17.56 23.19
C VAL A 24 36.13 -18.94 23.30
N ASP A 25 37.25 -19.02 24.02
CA ASP A 25 38.01 -20.26 24.24
C ASP A 25 38.88 -20.07 25.49
N ASP A 26 39.03 -21.11 26.31
CA ASP A 26 39.82 -21.07 27.54
C ASP A 26 41.30 -21.46 27.33
N GLU A 27 41.68 -21.92 26.14
CA GLU A 27 43.06 -22.21 25.76
C GLU A 27 43.86 -20.92 25.55
N PRO A 28 44.93 -20.68 26.34
CA PRO A 28 45.72 -19.44 26.26
C PRO A 28 46.50 -19.27 24.94
N ASP A 29 46.66 -20.35 24.18
CA ASP A 29 47.39 -20.34 22.91
C ASP A 29 46.50 -19.96 21.70
N LEU A 30 45.17 -19.98 21.84
CA LEU A 30 44.27 -19.70 20.72
C LEU A 30 44.32 -18.22 20.29
N GLU A 31 44.24 -17.30 21.23
CA GLU A 31 44.29 -15.85 20.96
C GLU A 31 45.52 -15.44 20.11
N PRO A 32 46.76 -15.74 20.53
CA PRO A 32 47.94 -15.40 19.73
C PRO A 32 47.96 -16.12 18.37
N LEU A 33 47.37 -17.32 18.29
CA LEU A 33 47.27 -18.07 17.03
C LEU A 33 46.31 -17.41 16.04
N ILE A 34 45.11 -17.01 16.46
CA ILE A 34 44.12 -16.28 15.63
C ILE A 34 44.76 -14.98 15.12
N LEU A 35 45.35 -14.18 16.02
CA LEU A 35 45.99 -12.91 15.68
C LEU A 35 47.15 -13.10 14.69
N GLN A 36 47.94 -14.17 14.84
CA GLN A 36 49.05 -14.48 13.92
C GLN A 36 48.55 -14.92 12.54
N ARG A 37 47.55 -15.80 12.49
CA ARG A 37 47.03 -16.40 11.25
C ARG A 37 46.18 -15.42 10.44
N MET A 38 45.37 -14.61 11.12
CA MET A 38 44.46 -13.63 10.51
C MET A 38 45.06 -12.21 10.39
N ARG A 39 46.38 -12.07 10.60
CA ARG A 39 47.10 -10.79 10.58
C ARG A 39 46.90 -9.95 9.31
N ARG A 40 46.58 -10.59 8.17
CA ARG A 40 46.38 -9.89 6.90
C ARG A 40 45.05 -9.13 6.92
N GLN A 41 43.98 -9.82 7.30
CA GLN A 41 42.62 -9.29 7.43
C GLN A 41 42.55 -8.20 8.52
N ILE A 42 43.23 -8.40 9.64
CA ILE A 42 43.32 -7.39 10.71
C ILE A 42 44.04 -6.13 10.19
N ARG A 43 45.18 -6.28 9.50
CA ARG A 43 45.94 -5.14 8.97
C ARG A 43 45.24 -4.40 7.84
N SER A 44 44.39 -5.07 7.06
CA SER A 44 43.59 -4.42 6.04
C SER A 44 42.38 -3.69 6.62
N GLY A 45 42.05 -3.91 7.89
CA GLY A 45 40.86 -3.37 8.56
C GLY A 45 39.58 -4.18 8.26
N GLN A 46 39.72 -5.43 7.80
CA GLN A 46 38.57 -6.27 7.50
C GLN A 46 37.93 -6.85 8.77
N TYR A 47 38.76 -7.32 9.70
CA TYR A 47 38.32 -7.92 10.96
C TYR A 47 38.94 -7.23 12.17
N GLU A 48 38.14 -7.13 13.23
CA GLU A 48 38.56 -6.77 14.57
C GLU A 48 38.13 -7.89 15.52
N PHE A 49 39.06 -8.39 16.34
CA PHE A 49 38.81 -9.51 17.23
C PHE A 49 38.75 -9.07 18.68
N GLN A 50 37.77 -9.61 19.42
CA GLN A 50 37.71 -9.59 20.87
C GLN A 50 37.81 -11.03 21.40
N PHE A 51 38.25 -11.19 22.64
CA PHE A 51 38.51 -12.49 23.24
C PHE A 51 37.87 -12.58 24.62
N ALA A 52 37.33 -13.76 24.94
CA ALA A 52 36.78 -14.11 26.26
C ALA A 52 37.21 -15.53 26.64
N GLY A 53 37.50 -15.77 27.92
CA GLY A 53 37.96 -17.09 28.38
C GLY A 53 36.83 -18.06 28.75
N ASN A 54 35.57 -17.62 28.71
CA ASN A 54 34.38 -18.42 29.02
C ASN A 54 33.10 -17.71 28.58
N GLY A 55 31.97 -18.43 28.56
CA GLY A 55 30.69 -17.87 28.15
C GLY A 55 30.16 -16.71 29.01
N VAL A 56 30.51 -16.64 30.30
CA VAL A 56 30.06 -15.53 31.17
C VAL A 56 30.72 -14.21 30.76
N GLU A 57 32.02 -14.24 30.48
CA GLU A 57 32.76 -13.09 29.96
C GLU A 57 32.28 -12.70 28.56
N ALA A 58 31.99 -13.69 27.71
CA ALA A 58 31.44 -13.45 26.38
C ALA A 58 30.10 -12.71 26.43
N VAL A 59 29.18 -13.12 27.31
CA VAL A 59 27.90 -12.44 27.51
C VAL A 59 28.10 -10.99 27.96
N ALA A 60 29.01 -10.74 28.90
CA ALA A 60 29.31 -9.39 29.35
C ALA A 60 29.85 -8.49 28.21
N LEU A 61 30.68 -9.04 27.32
CA LEU A 61 31.17 -8.32 26.13
C LEU A 61 30.05 -8.05 25.13
N LEU A 62 29.17 -9.03 24.87
CA LEU A 62 28.01 -8.87 23.98
C LEU A 62 26.97 -7.87 24.51
N GLU A 63 26.92 -7.66 25.82
CA GLU A 63 26.11 -6.61 26.44
C GLU A 63 26.74 -5.23 26.28
N GLN A 64 28.07 -5.13 26.37
CA GLN A 64 28.82 -3.88 26.27
C GLN A 64 29.04 -3.39 24.82
N ASP A 65 29.36 -4.30 23.91
CA ASP A 65 29.66 -4.01 22.52
C ASP A 65 28.63 -4.67 21.59
N LYS A 66 27.67 -3.86 21.16
CA LYS A 66 26.60 -4.28 20.23
C LYS A 66 27.06 -4.33 18.77
N GLU A 67 28.31 -3.98 18.47
CA GLU A 67 28.88 -4.05 17.11
C GLU A 67 29.48 -5.42 16.78
N ILE A 68 29.57 -6.34 17.75
CA ILE A 68 29.99 -7.73 17.51
C ILE A 68 28.97 -8.41 16.59
N GLU A 69 29.44 -9.01 15.50
CA GLU A 69 28.57 -9.63 14.49
C GLU A 69 28.66 -11.16 14.46
N LEU A 70 29.78 -11.71 14.95
CA LEU A 70 30.06 -13.14 14.92
C LEU A 70 30.72 -13.58 16.23
N VAL A 71 30.25 -14.70 16.77
CA VAL A 71 30.85 -15.38 17.93
C VAL A 71 31.44 -16.71 17.47
N LEU A 72 32.74 -16.89 17.66
CA LEU A 72 33.44 -18.17 17.49
C LEU A 72 33.64 -18.75 18.89
N SER A 73 32.98 -19.85 19.24
CA SER A 73 33.02 -20.38 20.62
C SER A 73 33.48 -21.83 20.64
N ASP A 74 34.42 -22.17 21.51
CA ASP A 74 34.61 -23.56 21.92
C ASP A 74 33.35 -24.08 22.63
N ILE A 75 33.13 -25.39 22.59
CA ILE A 75 32.09 -26.05 23.36
C ILE A 75 32.49 -26.17 24.82
N ASN A 76 33.68 -26.70 25.11
CA ASN A 76 34.03 -27.10 26.47
C ASN A 76 34.86 -26.02 27.16
N MET A 77 34.22 -25.22 28.01
CA MET A 77 34.87 -24.11 28.72
C MET A 77 34.42 -24.06 30.19
N PRO A 78 35.24 -23.51 31.10
CA PRO A 78 34.87 -23.34 32.50
C PRO A 78 33.75 -22.30 32.68
N ARG A 79 33.04 -22.37 33.82
CA ARG A 79 31.92 -21.48 34.22
C ARG A 79 30.67 -21.58 33.33
N MET A 80 30.79 -21.36 32.03
CA MET A 80 29.71 -21.47 31.05
C MET A 80 30.27 -22.02 29.74
N ASP A 81 29.70 -23.13 29.30
CA ASP A 81 30.06 -23.83 28.07
C ASP A 81 29.49 -23.14 26.82
N GLY A 82 30.03 -23.46 25.64
CA GLY A 82 29.62 -22.85 24.38
C GLY A 82 28.17 -23.17 23.97
N LEU A 83 27.65 -24.33 24.37
CA LEU A 83 26.27 -24.72 24.09
C LEU A 83 25.25 -23.94 24.92
N THR A 84 25.61 -23.55 26.15
CA THR A 84 24.83 -22.67 27.02
C THR A 84 24.94 -21.23 26.54
N LEU A 85 26.15 -20.78 26.16
CA LEU A 85 26.35 -19.46 25.56
C LEU A 85 25.48 -19.28 24.30
N LEU A 86 25.47 -20.28 23.40
CA LEU A 86 24.66 -20.27 22.19
C LEU A 86 23.16 -20.07 22.46
N GLN A 87 22.64 -20.62 23.57
CA GLN A 87 21.24 -20.42 23.97
C GLN A 87 20.97 -19.03 24.56
N GLN A 88 21.99 -18.37 25.09
CA GLN A 88 21.87 -17.03 25.67
C GLN A 88 22.00 -15.92 24.64
N ILE A 89 22.79 -16.10 23.57
CA ILE A 89 22.99 -15.07 22.53
C ILE A 89 21.66 -14.51 21.99
N PRO A 90 20.65 -15.33 21.60
CA PRO A 90 19.36 -14.82 21.10
C PRO A 90 18.56 -14.01 22.14
N GLN A 91 18.81 -14.19 23.44
CA GLN A 91 18.16 -13.38 24.49
C GLN A 91 18.78 -11.98 24.60
N ILE A 92 20.01 -11.81 24.11
CA ILE A 92 20.75 -10.54 24.12
C ILE A 92 20.52 -9.79 22.81
N THR A 93 20.60 -10.51 21.68
CA THR A 93 20.45 -9.96 20.33
C THR A 93 20.20 -11.07 19.31
N ASP A 94 19.31 -10.81 18.34
CA ASP A 94 19.06 -11.69 17.19
C ASP A 94 20.01 -11.40 16.00
N ASP A 95 20.92 -10.44 16.18
CA ASP A 95 21.71 -9.83 15.12
C ASP A 95 23.18 -10.28 15.12
N ILE A 96 23.42 -11.52 15.55
CA ILE A 96 24.73 -12.15 15.66
C ILE A 96 24.66 -13.57 15.10
N ARG A 97 25.73 -14.02 14.45
CA ARG A 97 25.90 -15.44 14.11
C ARG A 97 26.86 -16.11 15.08
N SER A 98 26.63 -17.38 15.39
CA SER A 98 27.52 -18.17 16.24
C SER A 98 28.06 -19.35 15.46
N VAL A 99 29.37 -19.54 15.49
CA VAL A 99 30.07 -20.69 14.90
C VAL A 99 30.76 -21.43 16.03
N ILE A 100 30.53 -22.73 16.10
CA ILE A 100 31.06 -23.56 17.18
C ILE A 100 32.38 -24.20 16.76
N ILE A 101 33.40 -24.08 17.60
CA ILE A 101 34.66 -24.78 17.45
C ILE A 101 34.59 -26.02 18.34
N SER A 102 34.82 -27.21 17.79
CA SER A 102 34.65 -28.48 18.53
C SER A 102 35.78 -29.46 18.26
N ALA A 103 36.03 -30.40 19.17
CA ALA A 103 37.06 -31.43 19.01
C ALA A 103 36.70 -32.44 17.89
N TYR A 104 37.74 -33.00 17.25
CA TYR A 104 37.57 -34.05 16.24
C TYR A 104 36.88 -35.29 16.85
N GLY A 105 35.69 -35.62 16.35
CA GLY A 105 34.90 -36.78 16.79
C GLY A 105 33.72 -36.46 17.72
N ASP A 106 33.52 -35.21 18.12
CA ASP A 106 32.41 -34.80 18.99
C ASP A 106 31.11 -34.47 18.23
N MET A 107 30.60 -35.47 17.51
CA MET A 107 29.44 -35.31 16.62
C MET A 107 28.13 -35.03 17.35
N ASP A 108 27.96 -35.54 18.58
CA ASP A 108 26.74 -35.35 19.36
C ASP A 108 26.60 -33.90 19.83
N ASN A 109 27.69 -33.28 20.28
CA ASN A 109 27.66 -31.87 20.66
C ASN A 109 27.56 -30.95 19.44
N ILE A 110 28.20 -31.28 18.31
CA ILE A 110 28.03 -30.51 17.05
C ILE A 110 26.57 -30.55 16.60
N ARG A 111 25.94 -31.73 16.58
CA ARG A 111 24.51 -31.86 16.23
C ARG A 111 23.65 -31.04 17.19
N THR A 112 23.97 -31.07 18.49
CA THR A 112 23.26 -30.30 19.51
C THR A 112 23.40 -28.80 19.27
N ALA A 113 24.59 -28.31 18.93
CA ALA A 113 24.85 -26.92 18.57
C ALA A 113 24.02 -26.47 17.36
N MET A 114 24.04 -27.24 16.27
CA MET A 114 23.28 -26.89 15.05
C MET A 114 21.76 -26.85 15.33
N ASN A 115 21.24 -27.81 16.10
CA ASN A 115 19.83 -27.81 16.51
C ASN A 115 19.46 -26.65 17.44
N ARG A 116 20.44 -26.05 18.12
CA ARG A 116 20.28 -24.86 18.98
C ARG A 116 20.52 -23.55 18.23
N GLY A 117 20.73 -23.59 16.91
CA GLY A 117 20.85 -22.40 16.07
C GLY A 117 22.28 -21.91 15.82
N ALA A 118 23.30 -22.75 16.05
CA ALA A 118 24.64 -22.45 15.53
C ALA A 118 24.58 -22.34 13.99
N PHE A 119 25.23 -21.30 13.46
CA PHE A 119 25.28 -21.05 12.03
C PHE A 119 26.08 -22.11 11.30
N ASP A 120 27.25 -22.48 11.83
CA ASP A 120 28.12 -23.53 11.32
C ASP A 120 29.07 -24.00 12.44
N PHE A 121 29.96 -24.94 12.12
CA PHE A 121 30.99 -25.42 13.04
C PHE A 121 32.36 -25.60 12.37
N VAL A 122 33.42 -25.61 13.19
CA VAL A 122 34.81 -25.87 12.77
C VAL A 122 35.43 -26.89 13.73
N THR A 123 36.19 -27.85 13.21
CA THR A 123 36.83 -28.89 14.03
C THR A 123 38.25 -28.52 14.46
N LYS A 124 38.66 -28.88 15.67
CA LYS A 124 40.06 -28.83 16.16
C LYS A 124 40.84 -30.06 15.62
N PRO A 125 42.11 -29.91 15.20
CA PRO A 125 42.87 -28.67 15.08
C PRO A 125 42.31 -27.78 13.96
N VAL A 126 42.17 -26.48 14.26
CA VAL A 126 41.49 -25.52 13.38
C VAL A 126 42.21 -25.37 12.04
N ASP A 127 41.54 -25.72 10.94
CA ASP A 127 41.97 -25.31 9.60
C ASP A 127 41.53 -23.86 9.36
N PHE A 128 42.51 -22.97 9.30
CA PHE A 128 42.28 -21.54 9.11
C PHE A 128 41.68 -21.19 7.74
N LYS A 129 41.83 -22.04 6.73
CA LYS A 129 41.14 -21.82 5.45
C LYS A 129 39.64 -22.07 5.60
N ASP A 130 39.27 -23.14 6.27
CA ASP A 130 37.87 -23.49 6.50
C ASP A 130 37.22 -22.50 7.48
N LEU A 131 37.96 -22.07 8.51
CA LEU A 131 37.53 -21.00 9.40
C LEU A 131 37.27 -19.69 8.64
N ASP A 132 38.18 -19.27 7.75
CA ASP A 132 38.01 -18.06 6.94
C ASP A 132 36.73 -18.14 6.09
N ILE A 133 36.50 -19.28 5.41
CA ILE A 133 35.29 -19.51 4.61
C ILE A 133 34.04 -19.45 5.48
N THR A 134 34.10 -20.04 6.68
CA THR A 134 32.97 -20.09 7.60
C THR A 134 32.62 -18.71 8.17
N ILE A 135 33.64 -17.92 8.55
CA ILE A 135 33.49 -16.53 8.97
C ILE A 135 32.84 -15.71 7.86
N GLU A 136 33.35 -15.79 6.63
CA GLU A 136 32.81 -15.05 5.49
C GLU A 136 31.35 -15.43 5.20
N ARG A 137 31.02 -16.73 5.23
CA ARG A 137 29.65 -17.20 5.05
C ARG A 137 28.71 -16.68 6.14
N ALA A 138 29.15 -16.71 7.40
CA ALA A 138 28.35 -16.23 8.53
C ALA A 138 28.07 -14.72 8.43
N LEU A 139 29.11 -13.93 8.15
CA LEU A 139 29.00 -12.47 8.04
C LEU A 139 28.17 -12.03 6.83
N ASN A 140 28.30 -12.73 5.69
CA ASN A 140 27.49 -12.45 4.50
C ASN A 140 26.02 -12.79 4.75
N ASN A 141 25.74 -13.94 5.37
CA ASN A 141 24.38 -14.31 5.73
C ASN A 141 23.74 -13.30 6.70
N LEU A 142 24.50 -12.79 7.68
CA LEU A 142 24.01 -11.75 8.58
C LEU A 142 23.68 -10.45 7.84
N ALA A 143 24.53 -10.04 6.89
CA ALA A 143 24.30 -8.84 6.08
C ALA A 143 23.05 -8.98 5.19
N GLU A 144 22.86 -10.13 4.55
CA GLU A 144 21.65 -10.43 3.77
C GLU A 144 20.39 -10.39 4.65
N TRP A 145 20.46 -10.98 5.85
CA TRP A 145 19.37 -10.96 6.82
C TRP A 145 19.00 -9.54 7.25
N ARG A 146 20.00 -8.71 7.61
CA ARG A 146 19.79 -7.30 7.96
C ARG A 146 19.15 -6.51 6.80
N ASN A 147 19.62 -6.72 5.57
CA ASN A 147 19.05 -6.06 4.40
C ASN A 147 17.59 -6.48 4.18
N ALA A 148 17.28 -7.77 4.33
CA ALA A 148 15.90 -8.27 4.21
C ALA A 148 14.98 -7.69 5.29
N LEU A 149 15.45 -7.60 6.55
CA LEU A 149 14.71 -6.96 7.63
C LEU A 149 14.46 -5.48 7.36
N ALA A 150 15.49 -4.74 6.96
CA ALA A 150 15.36 -3.31 6.63
C ALA A 150 14.38 -3.07 5.48
N ALA A 151 14.45 -3.88 4.41
CA ALA A 151 13.51 -3.80 3.29
C ALA A 151 12.06 -4.11 3.72
N ARG A 152 11.87 -5.12 4.57
CA ARG A 152 10.56 -5.44 5.15
C ARG A 152 10.02 -4.28 5.97
N ASP A 153 10.83 -3.71 6.86
CA ASP A 153 10.41 -2.63 7.75
C ASP A 153 10.08 -1.36 6.95
N GLN A 154 10.80 -1.09 5.85
CA GLN A 154 10.44 -0.04 4.88
C GLN A 154 9.08 -0.29 4.23
N LEU A 155 8.81 -1.52 3.76
CA LEU A 155 7.51 -1.88 3.17
C LEU A 155 6.37 -1.71 4.17
N VAL A 156 6.57 -2.12 5.43
CA VAL A 156 5.59 -1.95 6.51
C VAL A 156 5.33 -0.47 6.79
N SER A 157 6.37 0.37 6.78
CA SER A 157 6.20 1.82 6.94
C SER A 157 5.38 2.43 5.80
N LEU A 158 5.69 2.07 4.55
CA LEU A 158 4.96 2.56 3.38
C LEU A 158 3.49 2.12 3.39
N GLN A 159 3.21 0.86 3.77
CA GLN A 159 1.83 0.38 3.92
C GLN A 159 1.05 1.20 4.96
N ARG A 160 1.68 1.53 6.09
CA ARG A 160 1.05 2.39 7.12
C ARG A 160 0.74 3.79 6.59
N GLU A 161 1.65 4.39 5.82
CA GLU A 161 1.41 5.70 5.20
C GLU A 161 0.24 5.66 4.22
N LEU A 162 0.14 4.60 3.39
CA LEU A 162 -0.98 4.39 2.47
C LEU A 162 -2.30 4.16 3.20
N ASP A 163 -2.31 3.44 4.33
CA ASP A 163 -3.49 3.25 5.16
C ASP A 163 -3.98 4.56 5.79
N ILE A 164 -3.06 5.44 6.18
CA ILE A 164 -3.41 6.79 6.66
C ILE A 164 -4.05 7.59 5.53
N ALA A 165 -3.46 7.58 4.32
CA ALA A 165 -4.00 8.26 3.16
C ALA A 165 -5.42 7.76 2.81
N ARG A 166 -5.64 6.44 2.87
CA ARG A 166 -6.96 5.82 2.68
C ARG A 166 -7.99 6.36 3.66
N ARG A 167 -7.67 6.37 4.95
CA ARG A 167 -8.60 6.87 5.99
C ARG A 167 -8.92 8.35 5.81
N LEU A 168 -7.95 9.16 5.38
CA LEU A 168 -8.18 10.56 5.06
C LEU A 168 -9.14 10.70 3.88
N GLN A 169 -8.92 9.96 2.79
CA GLN A 169 -9.82 9.94 1.63
C GLN A 169 -11.25 9.52 2.02
N GLU A 170 -11.39 8.41 2.76
CA GLU A 170 -12.69 7.93 3.27
C GLU A 170 -13.36 8.93 4.23
N SER A 171 -12.60 9.83 4.87
CA SER A 171 -13.15 10.88 5.73
C SER A 171 -13.71 12.10 4.97
N ILE A 172 -13.26 12.31 3.72
CA ILE A 172 -13.67 13.42 2.86
C ILE A 172 -15.00 13.11 2.15
N LEU A 173 -15.24 11.83 1.86
CA LEU A 173 -16.47 11.37 1.25
C LEU A 173 -17.66 11.53 2.22
N PRO A 174 -18.86 11.86 1.70
CA PRO A 174 -20.01 12.05 2.57
C PRO A 174 -20.42 10.77 3.30
N LYS A 175 -20.65 10.88 4.61
CA LYS A 175 -21.05 9.74 5.47
C LYS A 175 -22.51 9.79 5.94
N SER A 176 -23.15 10.94 5.79
CA SER A 176 -24.48 11.20 6.34
C SER A 176 -25.38 11.87 5.32
N PHE A 177 -26.21 11.08 4.64
CA PHE A 177 -27.13 11.59 3.62
C PHE A 177 -28.26 12.44 4.25
N PRO A 178 -28.76 13.47 3.53
CA PRO A 178 -29.84 14.31 4.01
C PRO A 178 -31.08 13.47 4.28
N LYS A 179 -31.75 13.74 5.40
CA LYS A 179 -33.03 13.13 5.73
C LYS A 179 -34.14 13.98 5.11
N SER A 180 -34.78 13.44 4.07
CA SER A 180 -35.95 14.03 3.44
C SER A 180 -37.12 13.03 3.43
N ASP A 181 -38.33 13.56 3.42
CA ASP A 181 -39.56 12.78 3.19
C ASP A 181 -39.90 12.68 1.70
N ASP A 182 -39.28 13.53 0.87
CA ASP A 182 -39.54 13.64 -0.57
C ASP A 182 -38.56 12.81 -1.41
N PHE A 183 -37.41 12.41 -0.84
CA PHE A 183 -36.39 11.64 -1.53
C PHE A 183 -35.46 10.87 -0.58
N GLU A 184 -34.79 9.85 -1.11
CA GLU A 184 -33.72 9.10 -0.45
C GLU A 184 -32.45 9.13 -1.30
N ILE A 185 -31.29 9.34 -0.67
CA ILE A 185 -29.98 9.25 -1.32
C ILE A 185 -29.13 8.24 -0.57
N SER A 186 -28.40 7.41 -1.34
CA SER A 186 -27.37 6.53 -0.81
C SER A 186 -26.20 6.46 -1.77
N GLY A 187 -25.00 6.34 -1.22
CA GLY A 187 -23.76 6.23 -2.00
C GLY A 187 -22.85 5.16 -1.43
N PHE A 188 -22.02 4.60 -2.30
CA PHE A 188 -20.98 3.64 -1.96
C PHE A 188 -19.76 3.88 -2.83
N MET A 189 -18.58 3.76 -2.24
CA MET A 189 -17.31 3.74 -2.95
C MET A 189 -16.43 2.68 -2.30
N GLN A 190 -15.78 1.87 -3.13
CA GLN A 190 -14.74 0.95 -2.71
C GLN A 190 -13.56 1.08 -3.67
N ALA A 191 -12.42 1.57 -3.17
CA ALA A 191 -11.20 1.66 -3.96
C ALA A 191 -10.64 0.26 -4.32
N ALA A 192 -10.11 0.11 -5.53
CA ALA A 192 -9.43 -1.09 -6.00
C ALA A 192 -8.03 -1.25 -5.40
N ARG A 193 -7.41 -0.14 -4.98
CA ARG A 193 -6.10 -0.09 -4.30
C ARG A 193 -6.24 0.52 -2.90
N ASN A 194 -5.12 0.94 -2.30
CA ASN A 194 -5.16 1.63 -1.00
C ASN A 194 -5.96 2.93 -1.05
N VAL A 195 -5.81 3.71 -2.13
CA VAL A 195 -6.56 4.96 -2.38
C VAL A 195 -7.06 4.95 -3.82
N GLY A 196 -8.24 5.56 -4.02
CA GLY A 196 -8.95 5.59 -5.30
C GLY A 196 -8.88 6.93 -6.04
N GLY A 197 -9.18 6.93 -7.33
CA GLY A 197 -9.45 8.12 -8.15
C GLY A 197 -10.92 8.54 -8.10
N ASP A 198 -11.82 7.57 -7.88
CA ASP A 198 -13.25 7.81 -7.82
C ASP A 198 -13.69 8.69 -6.64
N PHE A 199 -14.82 9.36 -6.82
CA PHE A 199 -15.58 9.94 -5.71
C PHE A 199 -17.05 10.16 -6.06
N TYR A 200 -17.84 10.32 -5.01
CA TYR A 200 -19.16 10.91 -5.08
C TYR A 200 -19.32 12.03 -4.05
N ASP A 201 -20.25 12.93 -4.29
CA ASP A 201 -20.65 13.95 -3.33
C ASP A 201 -22.16 14.20 -3.38
N PHE A 202 -22.71 14.71 -2.28
CA PHE A 202 -24.03 15.33 -2.28
C PHE A 202 -23.93 16.68 -1.56
N LEU A 203 -24.62 17.68 -2.09
CA LEU A 203 -24.51 19.07 -1.66
C LEU A 203 -25.90 19.64 -1.39
N GLU A 204 -26.11 20.22 -0.22
CA GLU A 204 -27.28 21.07 0.00
C GLU A 204 -26.98 22.43 -0.63
N LEU A 205 -27.68 22.77 -1.71
CA LEU A 205 -27.43 23.98 -2.46
C LEU A 205 -28.16 25.19 -1.84
N PRO A 206 -27.66 26.42 -2.02
CA PRO A 206 -28.25 27.62 -1.40
C PRO A 206 -29.73 27.87 -1.78
N ASN A 207 -30.16 27.36 -2.93
CA ASN A 207 -31.54 27.46 -3.42
C ASN A 207 -32.49 26.40 -2.83
N GLY A 208 -31.99 25.49 -1.98
CA GLY A 208 -32.75 24.38 -1.41
C GLY A 208 -32.78 23.11 -2.27
N ASN A 209 -32.13 23.14 -3.44
CA ASN A 209 -31.93 21.95 -4.27
C ASN A 209 -30.82 21.06 -3.71
N VAL A 210 -30.73 19.85 -4.23
CA VAL A 210 -29.69 18.89 -3.88
C VAL A 210 -28.76 18.68 -5.06
N GLY A 211 -27.49 19.06 -4.91
CA GLY A 211 -26.43 18.74 -5.85
C GLY A 211 -25.96 17.29 -5.67
N LEU A 212 -25.73 16.58 -6.76
CA LEU A 212 -25.23 15.21 -6.83
C LEU A 212 -23.98 15.22 -7.71
N VAL A 213 -22.90 14.63 -7.23
CA VAL A 213 -21.65 14.50 -7.98
C VAL A 213 -21.24 13.03 -8.00
N ILE A 214 -20.84 12.53 -9.17
CA ILE A 214 -20.03 11.32 -9.28
C ILE A 214 -18.94 11.57 -10.30
N ALA A 215 -17.76 11.03 -10.06
CA ALA A 215 -16.62 11.27 -10.92
C ALA A 215 -15.54 10.20 -10.74
N ASP A 216 -14.75 10.02 -11.78
CA ASP A 216 -13.65 9.08 -11.87
C ASP A 216 -12.42 9.77 -12.48
N VAL A 217 -11.29 9.64 -11.80
CA VAL A 217 -10.01 10.26 -12.18
C VAL A 217 -9.15 9.24 -12.90
N SER A 218 -8.55 9.66 -14.02
CA SER A 218 -7.58 8.86 -14.75
C SER A 218 -6.42 8.39 -13.84
N ASP A 219 -5.98 7.15 -14.05
CA ASP A 219 -4.96 6.45 -13.23
C ASP A 219 -5.46 6.03 -11.83
N LYS A 220 -4.55 5.46 -11.03
CA LYS A 220 -4.86 4.89 -9.71
C LYS A 220 -3.78 5.24 -8.70
N GLY A 221 -4.14 5.20 -7.41
CA GLY A 221 -3.20 5.45 -6.32
C GLY A 221 -3.13 6.93 -5.92
N VAL A 222 -2.00 7.33 -5.30
CA VAL A 222 -1.93 8.60 -4.58
C VAL A 222 -2.10 9.82 -5.48
N SER A 223 -1.54 9.81 -6.70
CA SER A 223 -1.67 10.92 -7.64
C SER A 223 -3.13 11.15 -8.05
N ALA A 224 -3.85 10.07 -8.39
CA ALA A 224 -5.27 10.12 -8.73
C ALA A 224 -6.10 10.62 -7.53
N ALA A 225 -5.82 10.13 -6.32
CA ALA A 225 -6.49 10.58 -5.11
C ALA A 225 -6.29 12.08 -4.81
N MET A 226 -5.12 12.64 -5.11
CA MET A 226 -4.85 14.08 -4.95
C MET A 226 -5.61 14.91 -5.98
N PHE A 227 -5.64 14.46 -7.24
CA PHE A 227 -6.40 15.14 -8.29
C PHE A 227 -7.91 15.06 -8.05
N MET A 228 -8.38 13.92 -7.53
CA MET A 228 -9.74 13.74 -7.04
C MET A 228 -10.11 14.82 -6.02
N MET A 229 -9.26 15.08 -5.01
CA MET A 229 -9.52 16.12 -4.01
C MET A 229 -9.64 17.52 -4.63
N SER A 230 -8.78 17.84 -5.60
CA SER A 230 -8.85 19.10 -6.35
C SER A 230 -10.15 19.19 -7.16
N ALA A 231 -10.52 18.13 -7.88
CA ALA A 231 -11.74 18.08 -8.69
C ALA A 231 -12.98 18.24 -7.82
N ARG A 232 -13.10 17.45 -6.76
CA ARG A 232 -14.19 17.53 -5.78
C ARG A 232 -14.32 18.92 -5.19
N THR A 233 -13.22 19.51 -4.72
CA THR A 233 -13.22 20.84 -4.10
C THR A 233 -13.69 21.91 -5.07
N THR A 234 -13.24 21.82 -6.32
CA THR A 234 -13.57 22.79 -7.36
C THR A 234 -15.03 22.70 -7.80
N ILE A 235 -15.53 21.48 -8.06
CA ILE A 235 -16.94 21.24 -8.38
C ILE A 235 -17.83 21.71 -7.24
N LYS A 236 -17.51 21.32 -6.01
CA LYS A 236 -18.25 21.73 -4.81
C LYS A 236 -18.27 23.24 -4.64
N GLY A 237 -17.14 23.91 -4.82
CA GLY A 237 -17.05 25.37 -4.73
C GLY A 237 -17.95 26.07 -5.74
N ALA A 238 -17.90 25.65 -7.02
CA ALA A 238 -18.74 26.22 -8.06
C ALA A 238 -20.25 25.98 -7.80
N ALA A 239 -20.62 24.78 -7.36
CA ALA A 239 -22.00 24.45 -7.02
C ALA A 239 -22.54 25.31 -5.86
N LEU A 240 -21.74 25.50 -4.80
CA LEU A 240 -22.13 26.31 -3.65
C LEU A 240 -22.16 27.82 -3.94
N ASP A 241 -21.45 28.28 -4.97
CA ASP A 241 -21.54 29.65 -5.48
C ASP A 241 -22.84 29.91 -6.28
N GLY A 242 -23.66 28.88 -6.51
CA GLY A 242 -24.95 28.98 -7.21
C GLY A 242 -24.87 28.98 -8.73
N CYS A 243 -23.73 28.54 -9.29
CA CYS A 243 -23.59 28.27 -10.72
C CYS A 243 -24.57 27.17 -11.17
N ASP A 244 -25.06 27.24 -12.40
CA ASP A 244 -25.86 26.15 -12.96
C ASP A 244 -25.01 24.91 -13.30
N ALA A 245 -25.67 23.79 -13.63
CA ALA A 245 -24.98 22.52 -13.85
C ALA A 245 -23.89 22.55 -14.94
N ALA A 246 -24.11 23.30 -16.04
CA ALA A 246 -23.12 23.42 -17.10
C ALA A 246 -21.96 24.34 -16.68
N GLU A 247 -22.27 25.44 -15.99
CA GLU A 247 -21.28 26.37 -15.47
C GLU A 247 -20.39 25.73 -14.39
N VAL A 248 -20.94 24.88 -13.53
CA VAL A 248 -20.19 24.11 -12.53
C VAL A 248 -19.08 23.30 -13.20
N LEU A 249 -19.40 22.51 -14.23
CA LEU A 249 -18.39 21.70 -14.94
C LEU A 249 -17.43 22.56 -15.75
N THR A 250 -17.91 23.65 -16.37
CA THR A 250 -17.06 24.58 -17.13
C THR A 250 -16.00 25.22 -16.23
N ARG A 251 -16.42 25.75 -15.08
CA ARG A 251 -15.51 26.35 -14.09
C ARG A 251 -14.55 25.34 -13.49
N ALA A 252 -15.04 24.12 -13.20
CA ALA A 252 -14.19 23.04 -12.71
C ALA A 252 -13.12 22.64 -13.73
N ASN A 253 -13.49 22.50 -15.01
CA ASN A 253 -12.56 22.19 -16.08
C ASN A 253 -11.45 23.25 -16.22
N ASP A 254 -11.81 24.53 -16.20
CA ASP A 254 -10.84 25.62 -16.39
C ASP A 254 -9.82 25.69 -15.26
N LEU A 255 -10.27 25.48 -14.02
CA LEU A 255 -9.39 25.46 -12.86
C LEU A 255 -8.51 24.20 -12.84
N LEU A 256 -9.07 23.03 -13.15
CA LEU A 256 -8.31 21.78 -13.20
C LEU A 256 -7.27 21.79 -14.32
N SER A 257 -7.62 22.25 -15.52
CA SER A 257 -6.70 22.30 -16.65
C SER A 257 -5.56 23.31 -16.46
N ALA A 258 -5.77 24.38 -15.69
CA ALA A 258 -4.73 25.35 -15.38
C ALA A 258 -3.64 24.80 -14.44
N ASP A 259 -3.97 23.83 -13.58
CA ASP A 259 -3.08 23.26 -12.55
C ASP A 259 -2.87 21.74 -12.73
N ASN A 260 -2.55 21.32 -13.97
CA ASN A 260 -2.45 19.91 -14.35
C ASN A 260 -1.10 19.53 -15.01
N PRO A 261 0.03 19.58 -14.28
CA PRO A 261 1.34 19.23 -14.83
C PRO A 261 1.47 17.74 -15.20
N ASN A 262 0.65 16.89 -14.62
CA ASN A 262 0.66 15.44 -14.84
C ASN A 262 -0.28 15.00 -15.98
N MET A 263 -0.98 15.94 -16.64
CA MET A 263 -1.93 15.66 -17.71
C MET A 263 -3.02 14.63 -17.31
N MET A 264 -3.42 14.62 -16.04
CA MET A 264 -4.52 13.79 -15.54
C MET A 264 -5.87 14.38 -15.96
N PHE A 265 -6.90 13.57 -16.05
CA PHE A 265 -8.25 14.05 -16.33
C PHE A 265 -9.26 13.39 -15.39
N VAL A 266 -10.45 13.96 -15.31
CA VAL A 266 -11.54 13.42 -14.50
C VAL A 266 -12.81 13.40 -15.32
N THR A 267 -13.43 12.23 -15.46
CA THR A 267 -14.80 12.15 -15.94
C THR A 267 -15.72 12.55 -14.80
N ALA A 268 -16.69 13.43 -15.05
CA ALA A 268 -17.57 13.90 -13.99
C ALA A 268 -19.01 14.04 -14.46
N PHE A 269 -19.95 13.69 -13.59
CA PHE A 269 -21.36 13.94 -13.76
C PHE A 269 -21.85 14.78 -12.57
N TYR A 270 -22.47 15.92 -12.88
CA TYR A 270 -23.07 16.80 -11.89
C TYR A 270 -24.55 16.99 -12.19
N ALA A 271 -25.39 16.86 -11.16
CA ALA A 271 -26.82 17.09 -11.26
C ALA A 271 -27.38 17.87 -10.08
N GLU A 272 -28.41 18.66 -10.35
CA GLU A 272 -29.20 19.39 -9.38
C GLU A 272 -30.61 18.83 -9.37
N TYR A 273 -31.01 18.31 -8.22
CA TYR A 273 -32.35 17.79 -7.98
C TYR A 273 -33.18 18.82 -7.21
N GLU A 274 -34.30 19.22 -7.79
CA GLU A 274 -35.30 20.06 -7.14
C GLU A 274 -36.41 19.17 -6.54
N PRO A 275 -36.49 18.99 -5.20
CA PRO A 275 -37.42 18.02 -4.59
C PRO A 275 -38.89 18.34 -4.85
N ALA A 276 -39.26 19.62 -4.79
CA ALA A 276 -40.64 20.07 -4.92
C ALA A 276 -41.25 19.66 -6.28
N SER A 277 -40.47 19.83 -7.35
CA SER A 277 -40.94 19.50 -8.68
C SER A 277 -40.53 18.07 -9.07
N GLY A 278 -39.39 17.57 -8.59
CA GLY A 278 -38.71 16.34 -9.02
C GLY A 278 -38.02 16.48 -10.38
N THR A 279 -37.65 17.70 -10.75
CA THR A 279 -36.78 17.94 -11.92
C THR A 279 -35.34 17.67 -11.53
N LEU A 280 -34.62 16.95 -12.38
CA LEU A 280 -33.19 16.72 -12.29
C LEU A 280 -32.51 17.39 -13.48
N THR A 281 -31.76 18.46 -13.23
CA THR A 281 -30.99 19.19 -14.23
C THR A 281 -29.53 18.78 -14.12
N TYR A 282 -28.87 18.40 -15.21
CA TYR A 282 -27.53 17.82 -15.12
C TYR A 282 -26.64 18.20 -16.29
N ALA A 283 -25.34 18.09 -16.06
CA ALA A 283 -24.30 18.18 -17.08
C ALA A 283 -23.36 16.97 -16.95
N ASN A 284 -22.92 16.46 -18.10
CA ASN A 284 -21.97 15.36 -18.16
C ASN A 284 -20.66 15.82 -18.79
N GLY A 285 -19.55 15.65 -18.06
CA GLY A 285 -18.20 15.81 -18.53
C GLY A 285 -17.49 14.47 -18.75
N GLY A 286 -17.91 13.76 -19.79
CA GLY A 286 -17.29 12.51 -20.25
C GLY A 286 -17.48 11.30 -19.35
N HIS A 287 -18.36 11.37 -18.35
CA HIS A 287 -18.69 10.29 -17.45
C HIS A 287 -19.72 9.33 -18.04
N ASP A 288 -19.77 8.11 -17.51
CA ASP A 288 -20.79 7.15 -17.88
C ASP A 288 -22.20 7.66 -17.57
N LEU A 289 -23.14 7.38 -18.48
CA LEU A 289 -24.50 7.89 -18.37
C LEU A 289 -25.26 7.16 -17.26
N PRO A 290 -25.79 7.88 -16.26
CA PRO A 290 -26.63 7.29 -15.24
C PRO A 290 -27.87 6.58 -15.82
N VAL A 291 -28.35 5.59 -15.08
CA VAL A 291 -29.57 4.85 -15.38
C VAL A 291 -30.74 5.45 -14.61
N LEU A 292 -31.81 5.76 -15.32
CA LEU A 292 -33.11 6.06 -14.74
C LEU A 292 -33.98 4.80 -14.81
N VAL A 293 -34.42 4.34 -13.64
CA VAL A 293 -35.36 3.23 -13.47
C VAL A 293 -36.72 3.80 -13.13
N ASP A 294 -37.69 3.57 -14.02
CA ASP A 294 -39.08 3.98 -13.86
C ASP A 294 -40.02 2.80 -14.16
N ARG A 295 -41.33 3.07 -14.27
CA ARG A 295 -42.36 2.05 -14.56
C ARG A 295 -42.19 1.35 -15.91
N ASP A 296 -41.52 2.00 -16.88
CA ASP A 296 -41.31 1.48 -18.23
C ASP A 296 -40.00 0.65 -18.30
N GLY A 297 -39.19 0.69 -17.23
CA GLY A 297 -37.99 -0.11 -17.04
C GLY A 297 -36.76 0.74 -16.75
N ALA A 298 -35.57 0.14 -16.93
CA ALA A 298 -34.29 0.81 -16.78
C ALA A 298 -33.76 1.28 -18.13
N ARG A 299 -33.37 2.56 -18.23
CA ARG A 299 -32.71 3.14 -19.41
C ARG A 299 -31.71 4.21 -19.00
N THR A 300 -30.73 4.49 -19.84
CA THR A 300 -29.83 5.62 -19.63
C THR A 300 -30.55 6.95 -19.87
N ILE A 301 -30.09 7.99 -19.20
CA ILE A 301 -30.55 9.37 -19.46
C ILE A 301 -29.92 9.93 -20.75
N PRO A 302 -30.51 10.98 -21.36
CA PRO A 302 -29.92 11.65 -22.52
C PRO A 302 -28.50 12.16 -22.27
N SER A 303 -27.62 12.02 -23.26
CA SER A 303 -26.26 12.57 -23.19
C SER A 303 -26.25 14.07 -23.45
N THR A 304 -25.41 14.80 -22.72
CA THR A 304 -25.11 16.23 -22.99
C THR A 304 -23.87 16.42 -23.88
N GLY A 305 -23.18 15.33 -24.26
CA GLY A 305 -22.05 15.35 -25.20
C GLY A 305 -20.74 15.96 -24.69
N GLY A 306 -20.59 16.25 -23.39
CA GLY A 306 -19.36 16.81 -22.83
C GLY A 306 -18.20 15.81 -22.74
N VAL A 307 -16.98 16.33 -22.60
CA VAL A 307 -15.74 15.55 -22.47
C VAL A 307 -15.21 15.55 -21.04
N ALA A 308 -14.23 14.72 -20.72
CA ALA A 308 -13.59 14.73 -19.40
C ALA A 308 -12.97 16.10 -19.07
N LEU A 309 -13.04 16.47 -17.79
CA LEU A 309 -12.51 17.72 -17.25
C LEU A 309 -10.98 17.63 -17.10
N GLY A 310 -10.33 18.80 -17.20
CA GLY A 310 -8.86 18.91 -17.03
C GLY A 310 -8.06 18.61 -18.31
N VAL A 311 -8.74 18.26 -19.40
CA VAL A 311 -8.12 17.92 -20.70
C VAL A 311 -7.77 19.17 -21.51
N LEU A 312 -8.73 20.08 -21.70
CA LEU A 312 -8.55 21.31 -22.48
C LEU A 312 -9.24 22.49 -21.79
N PRO A 313 -8.57 23.64 -21.62
CA PRO A 313 -9.17 24.84 -21.04
C PRO A 313 -10.23 25.45 -21.98
N GLY A 314 -11.24 26.10 -21.41
CA GLY A 314 -12.28 26.83 -22.14
C GLY A 314 -13.29 25.94 -22.87
N MET A 315 -13.39 24.66 -22.52
CA MET A 315 -14.37 23.74 -23.08
C MET A 315 -15.77 24.04 -22.51
N PRO A 316 -16.77 24.34 -23.34
CA PRO A 316 -18.14 24.57 -22.87
C PRO A 316 -18.83 23.24 -22.58
N TYR A 317 -19.60 23.22 -21.49
CA TYR A 317 -20.51 22.13 -21.16
C TYR A 317 -21.96 22.55 -21.40
N SER A 318 -22.84 21.57 -21.58
CA SER A 318 -24.28 21.79 -21.76
C SER A 318 -25.07 21.04 -20.69
N ALA A 319 -26.23 21.58 -20.34
CA ALA A 319 -27.13 20.97 -19.37
C ALA A 319 -28.40 20.43 -20.06
N GLU A 320 -28.91 19.33 -19.53
CA GLU A 320 -30.19 18.74 -19.90
C GLU A 320 -31.06 18.58 -18.65
N SER A 321 -32.36 18.31 -18.83
CA SER A 321 -33.28 18.13 -17.71
C SER A 321 -34.23 16.97 -17.94
N ILE A 322 -34.43 16.18 -16.89
CA ILE A 322 -35.41 15.10 -16.86
C ILE A 322 -36.37 15.27 -15.69
N LYS A 323 -37.56 14.70 -15.83
CA LYS A 323 -38.58 14.71 -14.79
C LYS A 323 -38.70 13.33 -14.13
N MET A 324 -38.33 13.24 -12.86
CA MET A 324 -38.52 12.03 -12.06
C MET A 324 -39.93 12.03 -11.47
N GLN A 325 -40.69 10.98 -11.72
CA GLN A 325 -41.95 10.71 -11.03
C GLN A 325 -41.72 10.10 -9.66
N VAL A 326 -42.74 10.10 -8.81
CA VAL A 326 -42.69 9.43 -7.51
C VAL A 326 -42.46 7.93 -7.74
N GLY A 327 -41.46 7.37 -7.05
CA GLY A 327 -41.01 5.98 -7.20
C GLY A 327 -39.83 5.81 -8.16
N ASP A 328 -39.56 6.79 -9.03
CA ASP A 328 -38.45 6.71 -9.97
C ASP A 328 -37.11 6.75 -9.22
N THR A 329 -36.15 5.97 -9.72
CA THR A 329 -34.81 5.83 -9.14
C THR A 329 -33.75 6.18 -10.18
N PHE A 330 -32.93 7.16 -9.84
CA PHE A 330 -31.73 7.54 -10.58
C PHE A 330 -30.52 6.82 -9.97
N VAL A 331 -29.74 6.14 -10.81
CA VAL A 331 -28.56 5.36 -10.43
C VAL A 331 -27.37 5.82 -11.27
N ALA A 332 -26.42 6.49 -10.64
CA ALA A 332 -25.13 6.81 -11.24
C ALA A 332 -24.05 5.85 -10.72
N TYR A 333 -23.07 5.56 -11.55
CA TYR A 333 -22.00 4.60 -11.27
C TYR A 333 -20.73 4.98 -12.05
N THR A 334 -19.58 4.54 -11.55
CA THR A 334 -18.30 4.62 -12.27
C THR A 334 -18.06 3.34 -13.07
N ASP A 335 -17.09 3.38 -13.98
CA ASP A 335 -16.77 2.26 -14.87
C ASP A 335 -16.34 1.00 -14.11
N GLY A 336 -15.82 1.10 -12.88
CA GLY A 336 -15.53 -0.08 -12.05
C GLY A 336 -16.74 -0.97 -11.76
N VAL A 337 -17.97 -0.48 -11.95
CA VAL A 337 -19.18 -1.32 -11.95
C VAL A 337 -19.31 -2.11 -13.26
N THR A 338 -19.17 -1.47 -14.40
CA THR A 338 -19.39 -2.08 -15.73
C THR A 338 -18.19 -2.90 -16.22
N ASP A 339 -16.98 -2.48 -15.86
CA ASP A 339 -15.72 -3.09 -16.29
C ASP A 339 -15.25 -4.20 -15.35
N ALA A 340 -16.00 -4.48 -14.28
CA ALA A 340 -15.78 -5.63 -13.44
C ALA A 340 -15.70 -6.93 -14.26
N MET A 341 -14.63 -7.69 -14.07
CA MET A 341 -14.30 -8.87 -14.86
C MET A 341 -14.71 -10.16 -14.15
N SER A 342 -15.36 -11.06 -14.89
CA SER A 342 -15.57 -12.44 -14.45
C SER A 342 -14.30 -13.29 -14.60
N PRO A 343 -14.23 -14.50 -14.01
CA PRO A 343 -13.14 -15.46 -14.27
C PRO A 343 -12.98 -15.88 -15.73
N GLN A 344 -13.96 -15.60 -16.59
CA GLN A 344 -13.94 -15.85 -18.03
C GLN A 344 -13.47 -14.63 -18.83
N GLU A 345 -12.98 -13.58 -18.19
CA GLU A 345 -12.56 -12.31 -18.81
C GLU A 345 -13.70 -11.57 -19.53
N GLU A 346 -14.96 -11.85 -19.15
CA GLU A 346 -16.11 -11.07 -19.60
C GLU A 346 -16.37 -9.90 -18.64
N GLN A 347 -16.63 -8.71 -19.18
CA GLN A 347 -17.09 -7.55 -18.43
C GLN A 347 -18.53 -7.71 -17.96
N PHE A 348 -18.87 -7.16 -16.80
CA PHE A 348 -20.25 -7.11 -16.28
C PHE A 348 -21.16 -6.38 -17.27
N GLY A 349 -20.77 -5.16 -17.64
CA GLY A 349 -21.38 -4.34 -18.66
C GLY A 349 -22.74 -3.75 -18.29
N LEU A 350 -23.12 -2.71 -19.03
CA LEU A 350 -24.40 -2.01 -18.85
C LEU A 350 -25.61 -2.93 -19.02
N GLY A 351 -25.53 -3.93 -19.91
CA GLY A 351 -26.63 -4.88 -20.15
C GLY A 351 -27.02 -5.67 -18.91
N ARG A 352 -26.05 -6.17 -18.14
CA ARG A 352 -26.31 -6.90 -16.89
C ARG A 352 -26.80 -5.97 -15.78
N LEU A 353 -26.30 -4.73 -15.74
CA LEU A 353 -26.81 -3.71 -14.83
C LEU A 353 -28.29 -3.41 -15.10
N MET A 354 -28.69 -3.25 -16.36
CA MET A 354 -30.10 -3.08 -16.73
C MET A 354 -30.94 -4.31 -16.38
N GLN A 355 -30.41 -5.52 -16.63
CA GLN A 355 -31.09 -6.77 -16.27
C GLN A 355 -31.31 -6.90 -14.77
N LEU A 356 -30.34 -6.48 -13.95
CA LEU A 356 -30.49 -6.45 -12.48
C LEU A 356 -31.72 -5.63 -12.07
N PHE A 357 -31.90 -4.43 -12.63
CA PHE A 357 -33.05 -3.59 -12.30
C PHE A 357 -34.38 -4.13 -12.86
N ALA A 358 -34.34 -4.89 -13.95
CA ALA A 358 -35.53 -5.55 -14.48
C ALA A 358 -35.97 -6.74 -13.60
N GLU A 359 -35.04 -7.53 -13.09
CA GLU A 359 -35.31 -8.68 -12.20
C GLU A 359 -35.63 -8.24 -10.76
N LYS A 360 -34.96 -7.19 -10.31
CA LYS A 360 -35.10 -6.65 -8.96
C LYS A 360 -35.27 -5.12 -9.04
N PRO A 361 -36.51 -4.64 -9.24
CA PRO A 361 -36.79 -3.21 -9.25
C PRO A 361 -36.31 -2.52 -7.96
N PRO A 362 -35.72 -1.32 -8.05
CA PRO A 362 -35.30 -0.53 -6.90
C PRO A 362 -36.43 -0.37 -5.87
N SER A 363 -36.13 -0.71 -4.61
CA SER A 363 -37.07 -0.58 -3.50
C SER A 363 -36.81 0.70 -2.71
N HIS A 364 -35.58 0.87 -2.22
CA HIS A 364 -35.08 2.10 -1.64
C HIS A 364 -33.59 2.32 -1.97
N ALA A 365 -33.11 3.56 -1.90
CA ALA A 365 -31.77 3.92 -2.41
C ALA A 365 -30.64 3.06 -1.81
N GLY A 366 -30.66 2.85 -0.49
CA GLY A 366 -29.67 2.01 0.19
C GLY A 366 -29.68 0.54 -0.25
N ALA A 367 -30.86 -0.06 -0.46
CA ALA A 367 -30.96 -1.42 -0.97
C ALA A 367 -30.45 -1.52 -2.41
N THR A 368 -30.77 -0.54 -3.26
CA THR A 368 -30.32 -0.50 -4.65
C THR A 368 -28.79 -0.47 -4.73
N VAL A 369 -28.13 0.35 -3.90
CA VAL A 369 -26.66 0.38 -3.82
C VAL A 369 -26.10 -1.00 -3.44
N ASN A 370 -26.66 -1.63 -2.39
CA ASN A 370 -26.22 -2.95 -1.95
C ASN A 370 -26.43 -4.02 -3.02
N ASP A 371 -27.53 -3.93 -3.78
CA ASP A 371 -27.85 -4.86 -4.85
C ASP A 371 -26.87 -4.76 -6.02
N VAL A 372 -26.51 -3.55 -6.44
CA VAL A 372 -25.49 -3.31 -7.46
C VAL A 372 -24.14 -3.88 -7.01
N VAL A 373 -23.69 -3.52 -5.80
CA VAL A 373 -22.40 -3.99 -5.26
C VAL A 373 -22.38 -5.51 -5.12
N ALA A 374 -23.47 -6.12 -4.65
CA ALA A 374 -23.56 -7.57 -4.50
C ALA A 374 -23.57 -8.29 -5.86
N ALA A 375 -24.23 -7.72 -6.87
CA ALA A 375 -24.24 -8.27 -8.23
C ALA A 375 -22.84 -8.24 -8.86
N VAL A 376 -22.14 -7.10 -8.75
CA VAL A 376 -20.76 -6.94 -9.24
C VAL A 376 -19.81 -7.93 -8.55
N LYS A 377 -19.84 -8.00 -7.21
CA LYS A 377 -18.99 -8.93 -6.45
C LYS A 377 -19.28 -10.39 -6.78
N ARG A 378 -20.56 -10.76 -6.95
CA ARG A 378 -20.94 -12.12 -7.33
C ARG A 378 -20.44 -12.47 -8.72
N PHE A 379 -20.49 -11.52 -9.65
CA PHE A 379 -20.02 -11.71 -11.02
C PHE A 379 -18.49 -11.86 -11.10
N ALA A 380 -17.76 -11.03 -10.35
CA ALA A 380 -16.30 -11.09 -10.27
C ALA A 380 -15.77 -12.33 -9.53
N ALA A 381 -16.56 -12.89 -8.59
CA ALA A 381 -16.19 -14.03 -7.76
C ALA A 381 -14.90 -13.78 -6.95
N GLU A 382 -13.80 -14.47 -7.27
CA GLU A 382 -12.50 -14.33 -6.61
C GLU A 382 -11.51 -13.46 -7.41
N GLN A 383 -11.95 -12.81 -8.49
CA GLN A 383 -11.09 -11.90 -9.25
C GLN A 383 -10.78 -10.63 -8.45
N ASP A 384 -9.54 -10.14 -8.63
CA ASP A 384 -9.15 -8.84 -8.10
C ASP A 384 -10.01 -7.74 -8.72
N GLN A 385 -10.30 -6.72 -7.93
CA GLN A 385 -11.08 -5.57 -8.38
C GLN A 385 -10.32 -4.82 -9.48
N PHE A 386 -10.96 -4.67 -10.65
CA PHE A 386 -10.34 -4.03 -11.81
C PHE A 386 -10.16 -2.53 -11.60
N ASP A 387 -11.24 -1.81 -11.27
CA ASP A 387 -11.27 -0.38 -10.96
C ASP A 387 -12.08 -0.05 -9.70
N ASP A 388 -11.97 1.16 -9.20
CA ASP A 388 -12.76 1.68 -8.09
C ASP A 388 -14.27 1.49 -8.37
N ILE A 389 -15.00 0.92 -7.40
CA ILE A 389 -16.43 0.67 -7.54
C ILE A 389 -17.16 1.79 -6.83
N THR A 390 -17.80 2.69 -7.59
CA THR A 390 -18.59 3.79 -7.04
C THR A 390 -20.01 3.76 -7.58
N CYS A 391 -20.97 3.99 -6.68
CA CYS A 391 -22.38 4.05 -7.01
C CYS A 391 -23.08 5.11 -6.16
N LEU A 392 -23.92 5.93 -6.79
CA LEU A 392 -24.74 6.96 -6.17
C LEU A 392 -26.18 6.80 -6.64
N VAL A 393 -27.11 6.69 -5.70
CA VAL A 393 -28.53 6.46 -5.96
C VAL A 393 -29.35 7.58 -5.35
N LEU A 394 -30.26 8.16 -6.15
CA LEU A 394 -31.32 9.07 -5.72
C LEU A 394 -32.66 8.41 -6.07
N GLN A 395 -33.56 8.29 -5.09
CA GLN A 395 -34.94 7.87 -5.33
C GLN A 395 -35.91 8.97 -4.92
N ARG A 396 -36.88 9.26 -5.78
CA ARG A 396 -37.98 10.17 -5.45
C ARG A 396 -39.06 9.41 -4.67
N LEU A 397 -39.41 9.91 -3.49
CA LEU A 397 -40.43 9.32 -2.62
C LEU A 397 -41.76 10.06 -2.75
N ALA A 398 -42.83 9.40 -2.30
CA ALA A 398 -44.09 10.09 -2.08
C ALA A 398 -43.99 10.92 -0.78
N PRO A 399 -44.58 12.12 -0.70
CA PRO A 399 -44.64 12.86 0.55
C PRO A 399 -45.24 12.00 1.68
N GLY A 400 -44.51 11.81 2.79
CA GLY A 400 -44.98 11.06 3.96
C GLY A 400 -44.73 9.54 3.95
N SER A 401 -43.82 9.04 3.10
CA SER A 401 -43.50 7.60 2.97
C SER A 401 -42.71 6.98 4.15
N ARG A 402 -42.13 7.80 5.04
CA ARG A 402 -41.37 7.34 6.21
C ARG A 402 -42.28 7.31 7.45
N LEU A 403 -42.96 6.19 7.67
CA LEU A 403 -43.63 5.84 8.93
C LEU A 403 -42.90 4.70 9.64
#